data_AF-A0A0D1C9I6-F1
#
_entry.id   AF-A0A0D1C9I6-F1
#
_cell.length_a   1.000
_cell.length_b   1.000
_cell.length_c   1.000
_cell.angle_alpha   90.00
_cell.angle_beta   90.00
_cell.angle_gamma   90.00
#
_symmetry.space_group_name_H-M   'P 1'
#
loop_
_entity.id
_entity.type
_entity.pdbx_description
1 polymer ?
#
loop_
_entity_poly.entity_id
_entity_poly.type
_entity_poly.pdbx_seq_one_letter_code
_entity_poly.pdbx_strand_id
1 'polypeptide(L)'
;MLGFLANLRDMKTSLSSGMILLLCLWLIFGNNLATIPADESLAGNLRRLSEYLGVAGTLAVITFGAYLLGMVVTSDQWFSRIATTMGLKSNTVSEVSTDRFRAFLEDIIDHALDRLSPIDVVDLVKAKSADAQRVKHYEQGPAMHKAAKVATANHIVDYVLNDLSILAVQLHSAKDKTWEKYDKASTEADFRSGLIGPLIIFGGVLAWRLFTEGHWVQAIATIIATFLIEASLLSKATKKRREANEELLHAVIIGDIEVAPIQALKSL
;
A
#
# COMPACT_ATOMS: atom_id res chain seq x y z
N MET A 1 6.44 23.87 -3.32
CA MET A 1 6.89 23.13 -4.54
C MET A 1 7.00 21.62 -4.35
N LEU A 2 7.11 21.08 -3.13
CA LEU A 2 7.24 19.63 -2.86
C LEU A 2 6.04 18.78 -3.36
N GLY A 3 4.81 19.30 -3.32
CA GLY A 3 3.64 18.57 -3.83
C GLY A 3 3.68 18.23 -5.34
N PHE A 4 4.45 18.97 -6.13
CA PHE A 4 4.60 18.68 -7.57
C PHE A 4 5.42 17.40 -7.81
N LEU A 5 6.43 17.13 -6.97
CA LEU A 5 7.25 15.93 -7.08
C LEU A 5 6.48 14.66 -6.71
N ALA A 6 5.56 14.76 -5.74
CA ALA A 6 4.67 13.66 -5.39
C ALA A 6 3.76 13.27 -6.57
N ASN A 7 3.15 14.26 -7.23
CA ASN A 7 2.29 14.00 -8.39
C ASN A 7 3.06 13.40 -9.59
N LEU A 8 4.31 13.83 -9.82
CA LEU A 8 5.15 13.26 -10.87
C LEU A 8 5.49 11.79 -10.64
N ARG A 9 5.52 11.37 -9.38
CA ARG A 9 5.85 10.01 -8.99
C ARG A 9 4.66 9.07 -9.22
N ASP A 10 3.46 9.47 -8.80
CA ASP A 10 2.24 8.68 -9.07
C ASP A 10 2.04 8.53 -10.58
N MET A 11 2.37 9.59 -11.32
CA MET A 11 2.39 9.56 -12.79
C MET A 11 3.32 8.49 -13.35
N LYS A 12 4.52 8.26 -12.77
CA LYS A 12 5.44 7.21 -13.26
C LYS A 12 4.86 5.81 -13.07
N THR A 13 4.27 5.53 -11.91
CA THR A 13 3.66 4.23 -11.63
C THR A 13 2.52 3.97 -12.58
N SER A 14 1.54 4.88 -12.65
CA SER A 14 0.39 4.73 -13.54
C SER A 14 0.83 4.65 -15.01
N LEU A 15 1.72 5.52 -15.47
CA LEU A 15 2.20 5.46 -16.85
C LEU A 15 2.88 4.12 -17.17
N SER A 16 3.75 3.61 -16.29
CA SER A 16 4.44 2.33 -16.50
C SER A 16 3.44 1.17 -16.56
N SER A 17 2.53 1.10 -15.60
CA SER A 17 1.45 0.10 -15.55
C SER A 17 0.59 0.16 -16.81
N GLY A 18 0.20 1.35 -17.24
CA GLY A 18 -0.58 1.58 -18.45
C GLY A 18 0.12 1.14 -19.73
N MET A 19 1.42 1.45 -19.86
CA MET A 19 2.21 1.06 -21.04
C MET A 19 2.34 -0.47 -21.14
N ILE A 20 2.49 -1.17 -20.01
CA ILE A 20 2.46 -2.65 -19.99
C ILE A 20 1.12 -3.16 -20.52
N LEU A 21 0.00 -2.58 -20.10
CA LEU A 21 -1.34 -2.98 -20.56
C LEU A 21 -1.58 -2.67 -22.04
N LEU A 22 -1.12 -1.52 -22.53
CA LEU A 22 -1.20 -1.21 -23.96
C LEU A 22 -0.34 -2.18 -24.78
N LEU A 23 0.82 -2.59 -24.27
CA LEU A 23 1.63 -3.63 -24.88
C LEU A 23 0.89 -4.97 -24.90
N CYS A 24 0.17 -5.34 -23.84
CA CYS A 24 -0.69 -6.52 -23.83
C CYS A 24 -1.77 -6.44 -24.92
N LEU A 25 -2.48 -5.31 -25.02
CA LEU A 25 -3.49 -5.10 -26.06
C LEU A 25 -2.88 -5.20 -27.46
N TRP A 26 -1.70 -4.61 -27.68
CA TRP A 26 -0.96 -4.74 -28.93
C TRP A 26 -0.58 -6.20 -29.22
N LEU A 27 -0.15 -6.97 -28.23
CA LEU A 27 0.19 -8.39 -28.43
C LEU A 27 -1.03 -9.25 -28.81
N ILE A 28 -2.22 -8.88 -28.33
CA ILE A 28 -3.49 -9.57 -28.65
C ILE A 28 -3.99 -9.16 -30.04
N PHE A 29 -4.00 -7.87 -30.35
CA PHE A 29 -4.70 -7.32 -31.52
C PHE A 29 -3.79 -6.86 -32.65
N GLY A 30 -2.48 -6.72 -32.43
CA GLY A 30 -1.55 -6.08 -33.36
C GLY A 30 -1.51 -6.73 -34.75
N ASN A 31 -1.58 -8.06 -34.82
CA ASN A 31 -1.65 -8.78 -36.09
C ASN A 31 -2.94 -8.44 -36.87
N ASN A 32 -4.06 -8.32 -36.18
CA ASN A 32 -5.34 -7.95 -36.78
C ASN A 32 -5.38 -6.46 -37.15
N LEU A 33 -4.73 -5.59 -36.38
CA LEU A 33 -4.65 -4.16 -36.65
C LEU A 33 -3.85 -3.86 -37.93
N ALA A 34 -2.82 -4.65 -38.24
CA ALA A 34 -2.00 -4.47 -39.43
C ALA A 34 -2.74 -4.75 -40.75
N THR A 35 -3.79 -5.56 -40.72
CA THR A 35 -4.54 -5.99 -41.92
C THR A 35 -5.82 -5.17 -42.16
N ILE A 36 -6.09 -4.16 -41.33
CA ILE A 36 -7.34 -3.38 -41.42
C ILE A 36 -7.30 -2.47 -42.67
N PRO A 37 -8.25 -2.64 -43.61
CA PRO A 37 -8.38 -1.76 -44.76
C PRO A 37 -8.82 -0.35 -44.33
N ALA A 38 -8.51 0.66 -45.14
CA ALA A 38 -8.89 2.05 -44.88
C ALA A 38 -10.37 2.32 -45.27
N ASP A 39 -11.30 1.53 -44.72
CA ASP A 39 -12.74 1.65 -44.94
C ASP A 39 -13.41 2.61 -43.93
N GLU A 40 -14.74 2.68 -43.93
CA GLU A 40 -15.54 3.50 -43.02
C GLU A 40 -15.72 2.88 -41.62
N SER A 41 -15.03 1.77 -41.32
CA SER A 41 -15.10 1.14 -40.00
C SER A 41 -14.47 2.02 -38.91
N LEU A 42 -14.79 1.73 -37.64
CA LEU A 42 -14.18 2.40 -36.50
C LEU A 42 -12.64 2.31 -36.53
N ALA A 43 -12.11 1.17 -36.95
CA ALA A 43 -10.66 0.96 -37.03
C ALA A 43 -10.03 1.73 -38.20
N GLY A 44 -10.70 1.80 -39.35
CA GLY A 44 -10.31 2.67 -40.47
C GLY A 44 -10.25 4.15 -40.06
N ASN A 45 -11.25 4.61 -39.28
CA ASN A 45 -11.27 5.98 -38.76
C ASN A 45 -10.16 6.25 -37.73
N LEU A 46 -9.83 5.29 -36.85
CA LEU A 46 -8.71 5.43 -35.92
C LEU A 46 -7.37 5.55 -36.64
N ARG A 47 -7.17 4.80 -37.73
CA ARG A 47 -5.97 4.92 -38.58
C ARG A 47 -5.90 6.28 -39.27
N ARG A 48 -7.01 6.78 -39.82
CA ARG A 48 -7.03 8.13 -40.43
C ARG A 48 -6.74 9.21 -39.39
N LEU A 49 -7.25 9.05 -38.17
CA LEU A 49 -6.96 9.97 -37.06
C LEU A 49 -5.48 9.96 -36.69
N SER A 50 -4.82 8.80 -36.63
CA SER A 50 -3.38 8.72 -36.34
C SER A 50 -2.52 9.31 -37.47
N GLU A 51 -2.91 9.10 -38.74
CA GLU A 51 -2.28 9.73 -39.89
C GLU A 51 -2.43 11.27 -39.84
N TYR A 52 -3.60 11.80 -39.45
CA TYR A 52 -3.84 13.24 -39.30
C TYR A 52 -3.07 13.87 -38.14
N LEU A 53 -3.02 13.20 -36.98
CA LEU A 53 -2.28 13.67 -35.81
C LEU A 53 -0.75 13.61 -36.01
N GLY A 54 -0.29 12.80 -36.96
CA GLY A 54 1.11 12.46 -37.14
C GLY A 54 1.67 11.59 -36.01
N VAL A 55 2.95 11.24 -36.12
CA VAL A 55 3.63 10.35 -35.17
C VAL A 55 3.64 10.96 -33.75
N ALA A 56 3.94 12.25 -33.63
CA ALA A 56 4.01 12.94 -32.34
C ALA A 56 2.65 12.99 -31.63
N GLY A 57 1.57 13.37 -32.35
CA GLY A 57 0.22 13.41 -31.78
C GLY A 57 -0.29 12.02 -31.40
N THR A 58 -0.01 11.01 -32.22
CA THR A 58 -0.35 9.61 -31.91
C THR A 58 0.36 9.12 -30.65
N LEU A 59 1.67 9.39 -30.52
CA LEU A 59 2.42 9.05 -29.30
C LEU A 59 1.86 9.76 -28.07
N ALA A 60 1.46 11.03 -28.18
CA ALA A 60 0.85 11.77 -27.07
C ALA A 60 -0.48 11.13 -26.63
N VAL A 61 -1.36 10.77 -27.58
CA VAL A 61 -2.65 10.10 -27.29
C VAL A 61 -2.43 8.73 -26.66
N ILE A 62 -1.50 7.92 -27.18
CA ILE A 62 -1.16 6.60 -26.61
C ILE A 62 -0.62 6.75 -25.19
N THR A 63 0.31 7.69 -24.97
CA THR A 63 0.91 7.95 -23.65
C THR A 63 -0.15 8.40 -22.64
N PHE A 64 -1.05 9.29 -23.06
CA PHE A 64 -2.17 9.75 -22.22
C PHE A 64 -3.15 8.62 -21.91
N GLY A 65 -3.51 7.81 -22.91
CA GLY A 65 -4.35 6.61 -22.73
C GLY A 65 -3.72 5.60 -21.79
N ALA A 66 -2.40 5.37 -21.90
CA ALA A 66 -1.64 4.54 -20.98
C ALA A 66 -1.77 5.06 -19.55
N TYR A 67 -1.49 6.35 -19.34
CA TYR A 67 -1.61 6.97 -18.01
C TYR A 67 -3.00 6.77 -17.39
N LEU A 68 -4.08 6.98 -18.15
CA LEU A 68 -5.46 6.76 -17.68
C LEU A 68 -5.73 5.30 -17.32
N LEU A 69 -5.36 4.35 -18.19
CA LEU A 69 -5.52 2.92 -17.92
C LEU A 69 -4.73 2.50 -16.67
N GLY A 70 -3.51 2.99 -16.56
CA GLY A 70 -2.66 2.78 -15.40
C GLY A 70 -3.31 3.27 -14.12
N MET A 71 -3.82 4.50 -14.11
CA MET A 71 -4.48 5.09 -12.94
C MET A 71 -5.66 4.24 -12.45
N VAL A 72 -6.45 3.68 -13.37
CA VAL A 72 -7.59 2.80 -13.03
C VAL A 72 -7.09 1.50 -12.38
N VAL A 73 -6.04 0.89 -12.94
CA VAL A 73 -5.52 -0.40 -12.46
C VAL A 73 -4.70 -0.26 -11.18
N THR A 74 -4.00 0.87 -10.99
CA THR A 74 -3.19 1.14 -9.79
C THR A 74 -4.02 1.67 -8.62
N SER A 75 -5.35 1.72 -8.73
CA SER A 75 -6.21 2.11 -7.61
C SER A 75 -6.11 1.11 -6.44
N ASP A 76 -5.80 1.62 -5.24
CA ASP A 76 -5.59 0.83 -4.00
C ASP A 76 -6.72 -0.15 -3.67
N GLN A 77 -7.93 0.15 -4.14
CA GLN A 77 -9.11 -0.68 -3.90
C GLN A 77 -9.01 -2.06 -4.55
N TRP A 78 -8.32 -2.19 -5.68
CA TRP A 78 -8.24 -3.46 -6.39
C TRP A 78 -7.19 -4.39 -5.76
N PHE A 79 -6.02 -3.85 -5.40
CA PHE A 79 -4.95 -4.62 -4.77
C PHE A 79 -5.31 -5.12 -3.37
N SER A 80 -5.92 -4.26 -2.55
CA SER A 80 -6.38 -4.63 -1.22
C SER A 80 -7.36 -5.81 -1.28
N ARG A 81 -8.31 -5.79 -2.23
CA ARG A 81 -9.24 -6.91 -2.45
C ARG A 81 -8.52 -8.21 -2.81
N ILE A 82 -7.58 -8.18 -3.75
CA ILE A 82 -6.83 -9.39 -4.15
C ILE A 82 -6.01 -9.93 -2.97
N ALA A 83 -5.28 -9.06 -2.28
CA ALA A 83 -4.47 -9.45 -1.13
C ALA A 83 -5.32 -10.06 -0.01
N THR A 84 -6.49 -9.45 0.29
CA THR A 84 -7.42 -10.00 1.30
C THR A 84 -8.00 -11.35 0.89
N THR A 85 -8.36 -11.54 -0.38
CA THR A 85 -8.87 -12.82 -0.90
C THR A 85 -7.83 -13.93 -0.80
N MET A 86 -6.55 -13.61 -1.01
CA MET A 86 -5.46 -14.58 -0.86
C MET A 86 -5.09 -14.87 0.59
N GLY A 87 -5.80 -14.29 1.57
CA GLY A 87 -5.50 -14.46 2.99
C GLY A 87 -4.13 -13.90 3.38
N LEU A 88 -3.54 -13.04 2.54
CA LEU A 88 -2.26 -12.41 2.80
C LEU A 88 -2.47 -11.29 3.81
N LYS A 89 -2.55 -11.66 5.09
CA LYS A 89 -2.39 -10.71 6.19
C LYS A 89 -0.95 -10.19 6.13
N SER A 90 -0.79 -9.05 5.48
CA SER A 90 0.43 -8.28 5.54
C SER A 90 0.58 -7.78 6.98
N ASN A 91 1.53 -8.33 7.74
CA ASN A 91 2.03 -7.68 8.94
C ASN A 91 2.59 -6.31 8.51
N THR A 92 1.83 -5.25 8.78
CA THR A 92 2.11 -3.88 8.37
C THR A 92 3.39 -3.35 8.99
N VAL A 93 3.77 -3.88 10.15
CA VAL A 93 4.95 -3.52 10.94
C VAL A 93 5.70 -4.79 11.34
N SER A 94 7.02 -4.71 11.51
CA SER A 94 7.80 -5.81 12.09
C SER A 94 7.41 -6.07 13.56
N GLU A 95 7.51 -7.34 13.97
CA GLU A 95 7.26 -7.73 15.36
C GLU A 95 8.18 -6.95 16.31
N VAL A 96 9.47 -6.82 15.96
CA VAL A 96 10.46 -6.05 16.74
C VAL A 96 10.04 -4.60 16.96
N SER A 97 9.50 -3.93 15.94
CA SER A 97 9.07 -2.52 16.09
C SER A 97 7.77 -2.40 16.87
N THR A 98 6.87 -3.37 16.72
CA THR A 98 5.66 -3.48 17.53
C THR A 98 6.00 -3.70 19.01
N ASP A 99 6.99 -4.54 19.30
CA ASP A 99 7.46 -4.82 20.66
C ASP A 99 8.11 -3.59 21.30
N ARG A 100 8.94 -2.87 20.54
CA ARG A 100 9.52 -1.59 21.01
C ARG A 100 8.45 -0.55 21.29
N PHE A 101 7.46 -0.45 20.40
CA PHE A 101 6.35 0.48 20.58
C PHE A 101 5.49 0.09 21.79
N ARG A 102 5.24 -1.22 21.98
CA ARG A 102 4.55 -1.74 23.16
C ARG A 102 5.33 -1.41 24.44
N ALA A 103 6.63 -1.64 24.49
CA ALA A 103 7.45 -1.31 25.66
C ALA A 103 7.40 0.19 26.00
N PHE A 104 7.43 1.06 24.98
CA PHE A 104 7.22 2.50 25.16
C PHE A 104 5.84 2.84 25.73
N LEU A 105 4.77 2.20 25.23
CA LEU A 105 3.43 2.41 25.74
C LEU A 105 3.27 1.89 27.18
N GLU A 106 3.87 0.74 27.48
CA GLU A 106 3.85 0.15 28.80
C GLU A 106 4.43 1.08 29.86
N ASP A 107 5.54 1.77 29.55
CA ASP A 107 6.12 2.80 30.42
C ASP A 107 5.13 3.95 30.66
N ILE A 108 4.53 4.50 29.61
CA ILE A 108 3.55 5.60 29.73
C ILE A 108 2.31 5.18 30.54
N ILE A 109 1.83 3.96 30.32
CA ILE A 109 0.64 3.44 30.99
C ILE A 109 0.92 3.18 32.47
N ASP A 110 2.11 2.67 32.83
CA ASP A 110 2.50 2.48 34.23
C ASP A 110 2.45 3.81 34.99
N HIS A 111 3.04 4.87 34.40
CA HIS A 111 2.99 6.22 34.99
C HIS A 111 1.55 6.75 35.15
N ALA A 112 0.64 6.43 34.24
CA ALA A 112 -0.76 6.83 34.34
C ALA A 112 -1.53 6.02 35.41
N LEU A 113 -1.24 4.72 35.52
CA LEU A 113 -1.84 3.82 36.52
C LEU A 113 -1.36 4.12 37.95
N ASP A 114 -0.21 4.76 38.12
CA ASP A 114 0.23 5.29 39.41
C ASP A 114 -0.65 6.46 39.90
N ARG A 115 -1.37 7.13 38.99
CA ARG A 115 -2.18 8.33 39.29
C ARG A 115 -3.69 8.06 39.23
N LEU A 116 -4.13 7.11 38.42
CA LEU A 116 -5.54 6.80 38.18
C LEU A 116 -5.88 5.34 38.48
N SER A 117 -7.17 5.06 38.70
CA SER A 117 -7.62 3.67 38.81
C SER A 117 -7.49 2.95 37.46
N PRO A 118 -7.27 1.61 37.45
CA PRO A 118 -7.16 0.86 36.19
C PRO A 118 -8.39 0.97 35.28
N ILE A 119 -9.59 1.18 35.82
CA ILE A 119 -10.81 1.39 35.01
C ILE A 119 -10.78 2.76 34.34
N ASP A 120 -10.39 3.81 35.07
CA ASP A 120 -10.35 5.17 34.52
C ASP A 120 -9.35 5.27 33.37
N VAL A 121 -8.21 4.59 33.45
CA VAL A 121 -7.22 4.51 32.36
C VAL A 121 -7.81 3.83 31.12
N VAL A 122 -8.52 2.72 31.29
CA VAL A 122 -9.15 1.98 30.18
C VAL A 122 -10.27 2.79 29.53
N ASP A 123 -11.10 3.45 30.34
CA ASP A 123 -12.21 4.29 29.88
C ASP A 123 -11.70 5.58 29.20
N LEU A 124 -10.59 6.17 29.69
CA LEU A 124 -9.94 7.35 29.10
C LEU A 124 -9.51 7.09 27.65
N VAL A 125 -8.91 5.93 27.40
CA VAL A 125 -8.42 5.54 26.07
C VAL A 125 -9.56 4.96 25.21
N LYS A 126 -10.79 4.90 25.73
CA LYS A 126 -11.98 4.36 25.04
C LYS A 126 -11.73 2.97 24.46
N ALA A 127 -11.03 2.12 25.21
CA ALA A 127 -10.70 0.78 24.74
C ALA A 127 -11.97 0.03 24.31
N LYS A 128 -11.85 -0.83 23.28
CA LYS A 128 -12.97 -1.61 22.76
C LYS A 128 -13.67 -2.34 23.92
N SER A 129 -15.01 -2.38 23.86
CA SER A 129 -15.85 -2.90 24.94
C SER A 129 -15.46 -4.30 25.41
N ALA A 130 -14.97 -5.17 24.51
CA ALA A 130 -14.53 -6.51 24.85
C ALA A 130 -13.31 -6.53 25.79
N ASP A 131 -12.33 -5.64 25.59
CA ASP A 131 -11.16 -5.56 26.46
C ASP A 131 -11.49 -4.84 27.77
N ALA A 132 -12.34 -3.80 27.71
CA ALA A 132 -12.86 -3.15 28.91
C ALA A 132 -13.67 -4.12 29.80
N GLN A 133 -14.47 -5.01 29.20
CA GLN A 133 -15.21 -6.06 29.92
C GLN A 133 -14.28 -7.07 30.61
N ARG A 134 -13.16 -7.42 29.99
CA ARG A 134 -12.16 -8.31 30.62
C ARG A 134 -11.58 -7.69 31.87
N VAL A 135 -11.24 -6.40 31.84
CA VAL A 135 -10.71 -5.68 33.02
C VAL A 135 -11.73 -5.66 34.16
N LYS A 136 -13.02 -5.43 33.85
CA LYS A 136 -14.11 -5.44 34.84
C LYS A 136 -14.35 -6.79 35.49
N HIS A 137 -13.90 -7.89 34.89
CA HIS A 137 -14.07 -9.23 35.44
C HIS A 137 -13.03 -9.58 36.53
N TYR A 138 -11.92 -8.84 36.61
CA TYR A 138 -10.93 -9.05 37.65
C TYR A 138 -11.32 -8.32 38.93
N GLU A 139 -11.26 -9.02 40.06
CA GLU A 139 -11.31 -8.40 41.39
C GLU A 139 -10.12 -7.44 41.56
N GLN A 140 -10.29 -6.41 42.40
CA GLN A 140 -9.26 -5.40 42.66
C GLN A 140 -7.92 -6.06 43.03
N GLY A 141 -6.83 -5.58 42.45
CA GLY A 141 -5.48 -6.07 42.76
C GLY A 141 -4.52 -6.11 41.56
N PRO A 142 -3.37 -6.79 41.71
CA PRO A 142 -2.31 -6.82 40.70
C PRO A 142 -2.75 -7.40 39.34
N ALA A 143 -3.70 -8.33 39.35
CA ALA A 143 -4.25 -8.93 38.13
C ALA A 143 -5.03 -7.92 37.29
N MET A 144 -5.84 -7.07 37.94
CA MET A 144 -6.60 -6.01 37.28
C MET A 144 -5.68 -4.95 36.67
N HIS A 145 -4.62 -4.57 37.39
CA HIS A 145 -3.61 -3.63 36.89
C HIS A 145 -2.92 -4.17 35.62
N LYS A 146 -2.45 -5.42 35.66
CA LYS A 146 -1.86 -6.09 34.49
C LYS A 146 -2.84 -6.19 33.33
N ALA A 147 -4.09 -6.54 33.59
CA ALA A 147 -5.13 -6.65 32.56
C ALA A 147 -5.42 -5.28 31.90
N ALA A 148 -5.55 -4.22 32.70
CA ALA A 148 -5.76 -2.86 32.22
C ALA A 148 -4.58 -2.36 31.37
N LYS A 149 -3.34 -2.63 31.81
CA LYS A 149 -2.13 -2.31 31.06
C LYS A 149 -2.12 -2.97 29.68
N VAL A 150 -2.35 -4.29 29.63
CA VAL A 150 -2.36 -5.05 28.36
C VAL A 150 -3.50 -4.60 27.45
N ALA A 151 -4.70 -4.41 27.99
CA ALA A 151 -5.87 -3.94 27.23
C ALA A 151 -5.62 -2.55 26.62
N THR A 152 -5.10 -1.61 27.42
CA THR A 152 -4.82 -0.24 26.98
C THR A 152 -3.71 -0.21 25.94
N ALA A 153 -2.61 -0.93 26.19
CA ALA A 153 -1.50 -1.03 25.23
C ALA A 153 -1.96 -1.63 23.90
N ASN A 154 -2.70 -2.75 23.93
CA ASN A 154 -3.23 -3.36 22.70
C ASN A 154 -4.16 -2.40 21.95
N HIS A 155 -5.02 -1.67 22.67
CA HIS A 155 -5.92 -0.71 22.03
C HIS A 155 -5.16 0.43 21.35
N ILE A 156 -4.15 1.00 22.01
CA ILE A 156 -3.34 2.08 21.43
C ILE A 156 -2.51 1.57 20.25
N VAL A 157 -1.93 0.36 20.35
CA VAL A 157 -1.22 -0.27 19.23
C VAL A 157 -2.17 -0.44 18.04
N ASP A 158 -3.34 -1.04 18.26
CA ASP A 158 -4.35 -1.21 17.20
C ASP A 158 -4.77 0.15 16.61
N TYR A 159 -5.01 1.16 17.45
CA TYR A 159 -5.38 2.50 17.01
C TYR A 159 -4.31 3.11 16.10
N VAL A 160 -3.06 3.13 16.57
CA VAL A 160 -1.91 3.68 15.83
C VAL A 160 -1.64 2.93 14.53
N LEU A 161 -1.74 1.59 14.55
CA LEU A 161 -1.50 0.76 13.36
C LEU A 161 -2.62 0.87 12.32
N ASN A 162 -3.86 1.13 12.74
CA ASN A 162 -4.98 1.34 11.82
C ASN A 162 -5.00 2.77 11.25
N ASP A 163 -4.45 3.76 11.98
CA ASP A 163 -4.46 5.17 11.60
C ASP A 163 -3.10 5.67 11.04
N LEU A 164 -2.23 4.78 10.55
CA LEU A 164 -0.90 5.14 10.00
C LEU A 164 -0.97 6.21 8.90
N SER A 165 -2.04 6.24 8.09
CA SER A 165 -2.24 7.25 7.05
C SER A 165 -2.45 8.65 7.62
N ILE A 166 -3.12 8.77 8.77
CA ILE A 166 -3.32 10.04 9.49
C ILE A 166 -1.99 10.50 10.09
N LEU A 167 -1.24 9.56 10.68
CA LEU A 167 0.08 9.85 11.25
C LEU A 167 1.08 10.33 10.19
N ALA A 168 0.98 9.83 8.96
CA ALA A 168 1.78 10.33 7.85
C ALA A 168 1.51 11.82 7.55
N VAL A 169 0.26 12.27 7.61
CA VAL A 169 -0.08 13.69 7.41
C VAL A 169 0.52 14.55 8.51
N GLN A 170 0.49 14.09 9.76
CA GLN A 170 1.13 14.77 10.89
C GLN A 170 2.66 14.76 10.78
N LEU A 171 3.26 13.67 10.31
CA LEU A 171 4.71 13.60 10.08
C LEU A 171 5.17 14.61 9.03
N HIS A 172 4.37 14.82 7.99
CA HIS A 172 4.68 15.78 6.93
C HIS A 172 4.82 17.21 7.45
N SER A 173 4.05 17.59 8.49
CA SER A 173 4.18 18.92 9.11
C SER A 173 5.29 19.00 10.16
N ALA A 174 5.70 17.88 10.75
CA ALA A 174 6.60 17.85 11.90
C ALA A 174 8.09 18.03 11.53
N LYS A 175 8.64 17.29 10.55
CA LYS A 175 10.09 17.34 10.19
C LYS A 175 10.41 16.80 8.79
N ASP A 176 11.31 17.48 8.07
CA ASP A 176 11.72 17.12 6.70
C ASP A 176 12.41 15.74 6.59
N LYS A 177 13.42 15.43 7.44
CA LYS A 177 14.26 14.22 7.24
C LYS A 177 13.52 12.89 7.46
N THR A 178 12.66 12.81 8.48
CA THR A 178 11.89 11.59 8.77
C THR A 178 10.80 11.40 7.72
N TRP A 179 10.16 12.50 7.30
CA TRP A 179 9.22 12.51 6.20
C TRP A 179 9.86 12.02 4.89
N GLU A 180 11.05 12.48 4.52
CA GLU A 180 11.74 12.03 3.31
C GLU A 180 11.99 10.52 3.27
N LYS A 181 12.38 9.93 4.41
CA LYS A 181 12.57 8.47 4.51
C LYS A 181 11.26 7.71 4.37
N TYR A 182 10.24 8.14 5.11
CA TYR A 182 8.90 7.58 5.03
C TYR A 182 8.36 7.64 3.59
N ASP A 183 8.38 8.83 3.00
CA ASP A 183 7.85 9.11 1.67
C ASP A 183 8.57 8.28 0.61
N LYS A 184 9.91 8.21 0.67
CA LYS A 184 10.72 7.37 -0.24
C LYS A 184 10.38 5.89 -0.11
N ALA A 185 10.28 5.37 1.11
CA ALA A 185 9.98 3.95 1.35
C ALA A 185 8.55 3.59 0.92
N SER A 186 7.56 4.43 1.27
CA SER A 186 6.15 4.23 0.89
C SER A 186 6.01 4.23 -0.62
N THR A 187 6.56 5.25 -1.28
CA THR A 187 6.63 5.37 -2.74
C THR A 187 7.17 4.14 -3.43
N GLU A 188 8.29 3.62 -2.94
CA GLU A 188 8.95 2.48 -3.57
C GLU A 188 8.09 1.22 -3.39
N ALA A 189 7.37 1.11 -2.28
CA ALA A 189 6.37 0.08 -2.08
C ALA A 189 5.19 0.23 -3.06
N ASP A 190 4.60 1.42 -3.17
CA ASP A 190 3.48 1.76 -4.05
C ASP A 190 3.79 1.46 -5.52
N PHE A 191 4.96 1.90 -5.98
CA PHE A 191 5.44 1.63 -7.34
C PHE A 191 5.53 0.13 -7.62
N ARG A 192 6.14 -0.63 -6.70
CA ARG A 192 6.29 -2.09 -6.87
C ARG A 192 4.96 -2.82 -6.85
N SER A 193 4.06 -2.47 -5.93
CA SER A 193 2.72 -3.08 -5.89
C SER A 193 1.92 -2.72 -7.14
N GLY A 194 1.98 -1.47 -7.60
CA GLY A 194 1.24 -1.00 -8.79
C GLY A 194 1.62 -1.72 -10.08
N LEU A 195 2.82 -2.30 -10.17
CA LEU A 195 3.28 -3.07 -11.33
C LEU A 195 2.85 -4.54 -11.34
N ILE A 196 2.52 -5.13 -10.18
CA ILE A 196 2.25 -6.58 -10.09
C ILE A 196 1.07 -6.97 -10.99
N GLY A 197 -0.05 -6.23 -10.95
CA GLY A 197 -1.25 -6.55 -11.72
C GLY A 197 -1.03 -6.53 -13.24
N PRO A 198 -0.52 -5.42 -13.80
CA PRO A 198 -0.16 -5.36 -15.22
C PRO A 198 0.84 -6.45 -15.65
N LEU A 199 1.80 -6.82 -14.79
CA LEU A 199 2.75 -7.89 -15.08
C LEU A 199 2.09 -9.28 -15.12
N ILE A 200 1.14 -9.56 -14.22
CA ILE A 200 0.34 -10.80 -14.25
C ILE A 200 -0.38 -10.91 -15.60
N ILE A 201 -1.04 -9.83 -16.01
CA ILE A 201 -1.77 -9.78 -17.28
C ILE A 201 -0.80 -9.98 -18.44
N PHE A 202 0.36 -9.32 -18.42
CA PHE A 202 1.37 -9.44 -19.45
C PHE A 202 1.93 -10.85 -19.60
N GLY A 203 2.34 -11.48 -18.49
CA GLY A 203 2.81 -12.87 -18.52
C GLY A 203 1.73 -13.84 -18.97
N GLY A 204 0.47 -13.61 -18.58
CA GLY A 204 -0.69 -14.39 -19.04
C GLY A 204 -0.93 -14.26 -20.55
N VAL A 205 -0.90 -13.04 -21.08
CA VAL A 205 -1.07 -12.78 -22.53
C VAL A 205 0.07 -13.38 -23.34
N LEU A 206 1.33 -13.22 -22.88
CA LEU A 206 2.48 -13.82 -23.54
C LEU A 206 2.41 -15.35 -23.53
N ALA A 207 2.10 -15.95 -22.39
CA ALA A 207 1.97 -17.40 -22.29
C ALA A 207 0.84 -17.92 -23.19
N TRP A 208 -0.32 -17.25 -23.19
CA TRP A 208 -1.44 -17.59 -24.08
C TRP A 208 -1.02 -17.57 -25.55
N ARG A 209 -0.33 -16.51 -25.99
CA ARG A 209 0.16 -16.40 -27.36
C ARG A 209 1.14 -17.52 -27.71
N LEU A 210 2.11 -17.79 -26.84
CA LEU A 210 3.07 -18.89 -27.03
C LEU A 210 2.38 -20.26 -27.11
N PHE A 211 1.33 -20.50 -26.32
CA PHE A 211 0.52 -21.71 -26.44
C PHE A 211 -0.19 -21.81 -27.80
N THR A 212 -0.79 -20.71 -28.28
CA THR A 212 -1.48 -20.71 -29.58
C THR A 212 -0.54 -20.93 -30.77
N GLU A 213 0.73 -20.52 -30.64
CA GLU A 213 1.77 -20.72 -31.65
C GLU A 213 2.46 -22.10 -31.53
N GLY A 214 2.05 -22.96 -30.59
CA GLY A 214 2.59 -24.31 -30.40
C GLY A 214 3.86 -24.38 -29.52
N HIS A 215 4.31 -23.27 -28.96
CA HIS A 215 5.51 -23.15 -28.13
C HIS A 215 5.23 -23.40 -26.63
N TRP A 216 4.60 -24.52 -26.29
CA TRP A 216 4.10 -24.79 -24.94
C TRP A 216 5.18 -24.78 -23.83
N VAL A 217 6.41 -25.26 -24.12
CA VAL A 217 7.52 -25.23 -23.13
C VAL A 217 7.89 -23.79 -22.77
N GLN A 218 8.00 -22.92 -23.77
CA GLN A 218 8.30 -21.50 -23.57
C GLN A 218 7.16 -20.80 -22.83
N ALA A 219 5.90 -21.18 -23.10
CA ALA A 219 4.74 -20.66 -22.39
C ALA A 219 4.80 -21.00 -20.89
N ILE A 220 5.09 -22.26 -20.54
CA ILE A 220 5.25 -22.67 -19.13
C ILE A 220 6.42 -21.93 -18.48
N ALA A 221 7.57 -21.86 -19.15
CA ALA A 221 8.72 -21.12 -18.65
C ALA A 221 8.39 -19.64 -18.39
N THR A 222 7.58 -19.02 -19.27
CA THR A 222 7.11 -17.64 -19.12
C THR A 222 6.21 -17.48 -17.91
N ILE A 223 5.28 -18.40 -17.66
CA ILE A 223 4.41 -18.39 -16.47
C ILE A 223 5.26 -18.47 -15.20
N ILE A 224 6.21 -19.41 -15.14
CA ILE A 224 7.09 -19.58 -13.98
C ILE A 224 7.93 -18.32 -13.75
N ALA A 225 8.54 -17.77 -14.81
CA ALA A 225 9.36 -16.56 -14.71
C ALA A 225 8.52 -15.36 -14.22
N THR A 226 7.32 -15.19 -14.76
CA THR A 226 6.37 -14.14 -14.37
C THR A 226 6.03 -14.25 -12.88
N PHE A 227 5.65 -15.44 -12.43
CA PHE A 227 5.32 -15.70 -11.02
C PHE A 227 6.49 -15.41 -10.08
N LEU A 228 7.72 -15.80 -10.45
CA LEU A 228 8.92 -15.52 -9.66
C LEU A 228 9.22 -14.02 -9.56
N ILE A 229 9.06 -13.28 -10.66
CA ILE A 229 9.25 -11.82 -10.69
C ILE A 229 8.22 -11.15 -9.77
N GLU A 230 6.96 -11.56 -9.84
CA GLU A 230 5.88 -11.00 -9.02
C GLU A 230 6.07 -11.30 -7.53
N ALA A 231 6.42 -12.54 -7.18
CA ALA A 231 6.73 -12.91 -5.80
C ALA A 231 7.88 -12.07 -5.25
N SER A 232 8.92 -11.81 -6.07
CA SER A 232 10.03 -10.94 -5.72
C SER A 232 9.59 -9.48 -5.53
N LEU A 233 8.76 -8.95 -6.43
CA LEU A 233 8.21 -7.60 -6.33
C LEU A 233 7.32 -7.43 -5.10
N LEU A 234 6.46 -8.40 -4.80
CA LEU A 234 5.57 -8.38 -3.64
C LEU A 234 6.37 -8.42 -2.33
N SER A 235 7.38 -9.29 -2.24
CA SER A 235 8.29 -9.36 -1.09
C SER A 235 9.03 -8.03 -0.87
N LYS A 236 9.51 -7.43 -1.96
CA LYS A 236 10.19 -6.13 -1.93
C LYS A 236 9.26 -4.97 -1.61
N ALA A 237 8.01 -5.00 -2.07
CA ALA A 237 6.99 -4.00 -1.77
C ALA A 237 6.58 -4.05 -0.29
N THR A 238 6.32 -5.25 0.23
CA THR A 238 5.97 -5.46 1.64
C THR A 238 7.10 -5.05 2.58
N LYS A 239 8.36 -5.39 2.26
CA LYS A 239 9.53 -4.91 3.01
C LYS A 239 9.58 -3.38 3.05
N LYS A 240 9.41 -2.72 1.90
CA LYS A 240 9.44 -1.25 1.82
C LYS A 240 8.29 -0.59 2.57
N ARG A 241 7.10 -1.19 2.55
CA ARG A 241 5.97 -0.71 3.35
C ARG A 241 6.24 -0.81 4.84
N ARG A 242 6.84 -1.92 5.29
CA ARG A 242 7.26 -2.08 6.69
C ARG A 242 8.27 -1.02 7.09
N GLU A 243 9.31 -0.79 6.28
CA GLU A 243 10.30 0.27 6.52
C GLU A 243 9.62 1.65 6.67
N ALA A 244 8.63 1.97 5.82
CA ALA A 244 7.86 3.22 5.95
C ALA A 244 7.08 3.29 7.28
N ASN A 245 6.35 2.24 7.63
CA ASN A 245 5.55 2.22 8.85
C ASN A 245 6.42 2.24 10.12
N GLU A 246 7.62 1.66 10.08
CA GLU A 246 8.59 1.73 11.16
C GLU A 246 9.08 3.17 11.41
N GLU A 247 9.31 3.96 10.37
CA GLU A 247 9.68 5.38 10.51
C GLU A 247 8.54 6.19 11.14
N LEU A 248 7.27 5.89 10.83
CA LEU A 248 6.12 6.51 11.50
C LEU A 248 6.07 6.16 12.98
N LEU A 249 6.21 4.88 13.34
CA LEU A 249 6.21 4.46 14.74
C LEU A 249 7.38 5.07 15.51
N HIS A 250 8.55 5.14 14.89
CA HIS A 250 9.72 5.78 15.49
C HIS A 250 9.47 7.27 15.77
N ALA A 251 8.81 7.97 14.84
CA ALA A 251 8.42 9.36 15.04
C ALA A 251 7.42 9.53 16.19
N VAL A 252 6.47 8.60 16.36
CA VAL A 252 5.57 8.58 17.52
C VAL A 252 6.33 8.36 18.82
N ILE A 253 7.27 7.40 18.85
CA ILE A 253 8.07 7.08 20.04
C ILE A 253 8.94 8.27 20.47
N ILE A 254 9.58 8.96 19.52
CA ILE A 254 10.39 10.17 19.81
C ILE A 254 9.51 11.34 20.27
N GLY A 255 8.20 11.28 20.02
CA GLY A 255 7.27 12.37 20.31
C GLY A 255 7.24 13.45 19.25
N ASP A 256 7.70 13.15 18.02
CA ASP A 256 7.59 14.04 16.87
C ASP A 256 6.16 14.08 16.31
N ILE A 257 5.38 13.05 16.57
CA ILE A 257 3.97 12.94 16.18
C ILE A 257 3.11 12.81 17.43
N GLU A 258 2.05 13.62 17.48
CA GLU A 258 1.10 13.65 18.57
C GLU A 258 -0.07 12.68 18.33
N VAL A 259 -0.10 11.61 19.13
CA VAL A 259 -1.18 10.61 19.09
C VAL A 259 -2.14 10.87 20.24
N ALA A 260 -3.41 11.14 19.93
CA ALA A 260 -4.40 11.59 20.92
C ALA A 260 -4.54 10.69 22.17
N PRO A 261 -4.66 9.35 22.05
CA PRO A 261 -4.63 8.46 23.21
C PRO A 261 -3.37 8.57 24.08
N ILE A 262 -2.21 8.76 23.46
CA ILE A 262 -0.93 8.90 24.16
C ILE A 262 -0.85 10.25 24.88
N GLN A 263 -1.32 11.32 24.24
CA GLN A 263 -1.40 12.64 24.87
C GLN A 263 -2.34 12.68 26.06
N ALA A 264 -3.51 12.04 25.94
CA ALA A 264 -4.46 11.93 27.04
C ALA A 264 -3.80 11.28 28.28
N LEU A 265 -3.04 10.20 28.09
CA LEU A 265 -2.30 9.54 29.16
C LEU A 265 -1.17 10.42 29.74
N LYS A 266 -0.42 11.13 28.88
CA LYS A 266 0.67 12.02 29.32
C LYS A 266 0.21 13.26 30.08
N SER A 267 -1.06 13.66 29.91
CA SER A 267 -1.61 14.86 30.55
C SER A 267 -2.04 14.65 32.01
N LEU A 268 -2.05 13.40 32.48
CA LEU A 268 -2.35 13.00 33.85
C LEU A 268 -1.14 13.20 34.76
#